data_AF-A0A6C1PDD3-F1
#
_entry.id   AF-A0A6C1PDD3-F1
#
_cell.length_a   1.000
_cell.length_b   1.000
_cell.length_c   1.000
_cell.angle_alpha   90.00
_cell.angle_beta   90.00
_cell.angle_gamma   90.00
#
_symmetry.space_group_name_H-M   'P 1'
#
loop_
_entity.id
_entity.type
_entity.pdbx_description
1 polymer ?
#
loop_
_entity_poly.entity_id
_entity_poly.type
_entity_poly.pdbx_seq_one_letter_code
_entity_poly.pdbx_strand_id
1 'polypeptide(L)' 'LREAGFRVESDLSDSRMGAKIRHHQSQKVPYMLILGENEAQANAVSIRPRSGEQVNGVPIDEFIAMLTTKVEAKELL' A
#
# COMPACT_ATOMS: atom_id res chain seq x y z
N LEU A 1 9.79 -2.60 -3.97
CA LEU A 1 8.94 -1.55 -4.58
C LEU A 1 9.75 -0.46 -5.30
N ARG A 2 10.71 0.23 -4.66
CA ARG A 2 11.54 1.24 -5.36
C ARG A 2 12.35 0.65 -6.51
N GLU A 3 12.90 -0.55 -6.33
CA GLU A 3 13.60 -1.30 -7.38
C GLU A 3 12.71 -1.66 -8.57
N ALA A 4 11.41 -1.84 -8.32
CA ALA A 4 10.40 -2.06 -9.35
C ALA A 4 9.90 -0.75 -10.01
N GLY A 5 10.54 0.39 -9.72
CA GLY A 5 10.23 1.68 -10.35
C GLY A 5 9.07 2.46 -9.73
N PHE A 6 8.46 1.97 -8.63
CA PHE A 6 7.33 2.64 -7.99
C PHE A 6 7.78 3.79 -7.05
N ARG A 7 7.00 4.87 -7.05
CA ARG A 7 7.12 5.95 -6.05
C ARG A 7 6.47 5.50 -4.74
N VAL A 8 7.28 5.30 -3.71
CA VAL A 8 6.84 4.80 -2.40
C VAL A 8 7.55 5.52 -1.27
N GLU A 9 6.81 5.85 -0.23
CA GLU A 9 7.32 6.43 1.02
C GLU A 9 6.85 5.60 2.22
N SER A 10 7.70 5.51 3.24
CA SER A 10 7.41 4.79 4.48
C SER A 10 7.18 5.78 5.61
N ASP A 11 5.98 5.80 6.18
CA ASP A 11 5.67 6.58 7.38
C ASP A 11 5.98 5.75 8.63
N LEU A 12 7.16 5.98 9.20
CA LEU A 12 7.64 5.33 10.42
C LEU A 12 7.41 6.18 11.69
N SER A 13 6.55 7.20 11.64
CA SER A 13 6.28 8.04 12.81
C SER A 13 5.59 7.29 13.95
N ASP A 14 5.68 7.78 15.19
CA ASP A 14 4.97 7.20 16.35
C ASP A 14 3.46 7.53 16.37
N SER A 15 2.94 8.12 15.30
CA SER A 15 1.51 8.45 15.18
C SER A 15 0.66 7.18 15.19
N ARG A 16 -0.52 7.28 15.80
CA ARG A 16 -1.52 6.20 15.75
C ARG A 16 -1.85 5.83 14.30
N MET A 17 -2.04 4.54 14.02
CA MET A 17 -2.31 4.04 12.66
C MET A 17 -3.45 4.79 11.95
N GLY A 18 -4.58 5.03 12.64
CA GLY A 18 -5.70 5.79 12.08
C GLY A 18 -5.36 7.25 11.74
N ALA A 19 -4.41 7.88 12.45
CA ALA A 19 -3.94 9.22 12.11
C ALA A 19 -3.08 9.20 10.83
N LYS A 20 -2.18 8.22 10.69
CA LYS A 20 -1.38 8.01 9.47
C LYS A 20 -2.27 7.77 8.26
N ILE A 21 -3.24 6.86 8.38
CA ILE A 21 -4.19 6.55 7.30
C ILE A 21 -4.93 7.82 6.85
N ARG A 22 -5.45 8.61 7.80
CA ARG A 22 -6.14 9.86 7.46
C ARG A 22 -5.22 10.87 6.78
N HIS A 23 -4.00 11.03 7.27
CA HIS A 23 -3.01 11.93 6.68
C HIS A 23 -2.73 11.59 5.21
N HIS A 24 -2.43 10.32 4.92
CA HIS A 24 -2.14 9.85 3.56
C HIS A 24 -3.38 9.81 2.66
N GLN A 25 -4.57 9.56 3.21
CA GLN A 25 -5.83 9.74 2.48
C GLN A 25 -6.05 11.19 2.05
N SER A 26 -5.79 12.17 2.93
CA SER A 26 -5.90 13.60 2.58
C SER A 26 -4.92 14.01 1.49
N GLN A 27 -3.75 13.37 1.42
CA GLN A 27 -2.78 13.55 0.33
C GLN A 27 -3.16 12.82 -0.96
N LYS A 28 -4.32 12.16 -1.00
CA LYS A 28 -4.83 11.44 -2.17
C LYS A 28 -3.90 10.31 -2.63
N VAL A 29 -3.19 9.67 -1.69
CA VAL A 29 -2.32 8.54 -1.99
C VAL A 29 -3.15 7.39 -2.60
N PRO A 30 -2.81 6.90 -3.81
CA PRO A 30 -3.44 5.78 -4.50
C PRO A 30 -3.67 4.53 -3.66
N TYR A 31 -2.59 4.08 -3.02
CA TYR A 31 -2.48 2.82 -2.31
C TYR A 31 -1.67 3.04 -1.05
N MET A 32 -2.24 2.67 0.09
CA MET A 32 -1.50 2.61 1.36
C MET A 32 -1.23 1.15 1.68
N LEU A 33 0.00 0.86 2.07
CA LEU A 33 0.42 -0.45 2.55
C LEU A 33 0.51 -0.38 4.07
N ILE A 34 -0.23 -1.26 4.74
CA ILE A 34 -0.21 -1.43 6.18
C ILE A 34 0.59 -2.69 6.46
N LEU A 35 1.68 -2.52 7.22
CA LEU A 35 2.60 -3.56 7.63
C LEU A 35 2.57 -3.65 9.15
N GLY A 36 2.01 -4.74 9.67
CA GLY A 36 2.13 -5.13 11.06
C GLY A 36 3.06 -6.33 11.23
N GLU A 37 3.12 -6.84 12.45
CA GLU A 37 3.93 -8.02 12.80
C GLU A 37 3.41 -9.28 12.09
N ASN A 38 2.09 -9.44 11.99
CA ASN A 38 1.46 -10.56 11.30
C ASN A 38 1.77 -10.56 9.80
N GLU A 39 1.67 -9.39 9.17
CA GLU A 39 2.00 -9.20 7.75
C GLU A 39 3.47 -9.50 7.48
N ALA A 40 4.37 -9.02 8.34
CA ALA A 40 5.81 -9.29 8.21
C ALA A 40 6.13 -10.78 8.32
N GLN A 41 5.51 -11.51 9.24
CA GLN A 41 5.69 -12.96 9.37
C GLN A 41 5.13 -13.74 8.17
N ALA A 42 4.03 -13.27 7.58
CA ALA A 42 3.38 -13.91 6.44
C ALA A 42 3.99 -13.53 5.08
N ASN A 43 5.02 -12.68 5.05
CA ASN A 43 5.54 -12.05 3.82
C ASN A 43 4.43 -11.43 2.94
N ALA A 44 3.45 -10.82 3.62
CA ALA A 44 2.25 -10.28 3.02
C ALA A 44 2.05 -8.82 3.44
N VAL A 45 1.10 -8.15 2.83
CA VAL A 45 0.76 -6.74 3.09
C VAL A 45 -0.75 -6.56 3.16
N SER A 46 -1.17 -5.62 4.00
CA SER A 46 -2.56 -5.16 4.02
C SER A 46 -2.68 -3.92 3.13
N ILE A 47 -3.39 -4.04 2.01
CA ILE A 47 -3.52 -2.99 1.01
C ILE A 47 -4.80 -2.21 1.27
N ARG A 48 -4.67 -0.89 1.38
CA ARG A 48 -5.79 0.04 1.45
C ARG A 48 -5.77 0.99 0.25
N PRO A 49 -6.56 0.73 -0.81
CA PRO A 49 -6.77 1.64 -1.90
C PRO A 49 -7.54 2.88 -1.42
N ARG A 50 -7.44 3.95 -2.21
CA ARG A 50 -8.17 5.19 -1.96
C ARG A 50 -9.70 5.01 -1.93
N SER A 51 -10.25 4.04 -2.64
CA SER A 51 -11.69 3.72 -2.64
C SER A 51 -12.21 3.30 -1.25
N GLY A 52 -11.32 2.87 -0.35
CA GLY A 52 -11.64 2.60 1.05
C GLY A 52 -11.75 1.12 1.43
N GLU A 53 -11.85 0.22 0.46
CA GLU A 53 -11.94 -1.23 0.69
C GLU A 53 -10.56 -1.82 0.95
N GLN A 54 -10.31 -2.25 2.18
CA GLN A 54 -9.02 -2.81 2.57
C GLN A 54 -8.98 -4.32 2.34
N VAL A 55 -7.90 -4.80 1.73
CA VAL A 55 -7.62 -6.22 1.51
C VAL A 55 -6.40 -6.59 2.34
N ASN A 56 -6.53 -7.60 3.21
CA ASN A 56 -5.46 -8.03 4.10
C ASN A 56 -4.77 -9.29 3.59
N GLY A 57 -3.50 -9.48 3.94
CA GLY A 57 -2.78 -10.71 3.67
C GLY A 57 -2.42 -10.94 2.21
N VAL A 58 -2.29 -9.86 1.43
CA VAL A 58 -1.89 -9.97 0.03
C VAL A 58 -0.37 -10.20 -0.05
N PRO A 59 0.11 -11.28 -0.68
CA PRO A 59 1.53 -11.49 -0.88
C PRO A 59 2.20 -10.30 -1.56
N ILE A 60 3.40 -9.94 -1.13
CA ILE A 60 4.07 -8.74 -1.64
C ILE A 60 4.35 -8.82 -3.15
N ASP A 61 4.65 -10.01 -3.65
CA ASP A 61 4.92 -10.26 -5.07
C ASP A 61 3.65 -10.08 -5.91
N GLU A 62 2.51 -10.54 -5.40
CA GLU A 62 1.20 -10.36 -6.04
C GLU A 62 0.83 -8.88 -6.09
N PHE A 63 1.10 -8.13 -5.02
CA PHE A 63 0.88 -6.69 -5.00
C PHE A 63 1.72 -5.96 -6.04
N ILE A 64 3.00 -6.31 -6.19
CA ILE A 64 3.90 -5.73 -7.18
C ILE A 64 3.40 -6.04 -8.61
N ALA A 65 2.99 -7.28 -8.86
CA ALA A 65 2.45 -7.68 -10.17
C ALA A 65 1.16 -6.90 -10.49
N MET A 66 0.24 -6.80 -9.53
CA MET A 66 -1.00 -6.04 -9.68
C MET A 66 -0.72 -4.56 -9.99
N LEU A 67 0.20 -3.91 -9.25
CA LEU A 67 0.58 -2.52 -9.51
C LEU A 67 1.20 -2.35 -10.90
N THR A 68 2.05 -3.27 -11.33
CA THR A 68 2.73 -3.23 -12.63
C THR A 68 1.71 -3.25 -13.75
N THR A 69 0.78 -4.20 -13.72
CA THR A 69 -0.31 -4.30 -14.70
C THR A 69 -1.14 -3.02 -14.78
N LYS A 70 -1.48 -2.41 -13.63
CA LYS A 70 -2.27 -1.17 -13.59
C LYS A 70 -1.52 0.03 -14.17
N VAL A 71 -0.22 0.14 -13.88
CA VAL A 71 0.62 1.20 -14.42
C VAL A 71 0.83 1.04 -15.93
N GLU A 72 1.06 -0.19 -16.41
CA GLU A 72 1.17 -0.50 -17.84
C GLU A 72 -0.12 -0.21 -18.61
N ALA A 73 -1.27 -0.56 -18.01
CA ALA A 73 -2.59 -0.26 -18.56
C ALA A 73 -2.93 1.25 -18.53
N LYS A 74 -2.12 2.09 -17.87
CA LYS A 74 -2.39 3.50 -17.59
C LYS A 74 -3.79 3.71 -16.98
N GLU A 75 -4.22 2.76 -16.16
CA GLU A 75 -5.52 2.79 -15.54
C GLU A 75 -5.56 3.92 -14.51
N LEU A 76 -6.46 4.89 -14.70
CA LEU A 76 -6.69 5.97 -13.75
C LEU A 76 -7.50 5.44 -12.57
N LEU A 77 -6.98 5.68 -11.36
CA LEU A 77 -7.59 5.29 -10.09
C LEU A 77 -8.74 6.22 -9.65
#